data_AF-A0A0H2KLL0-F1
#
_entry.id   AF-A0A0H2KLL0-F1
#
_cell.length_a   1.000
_cell.length_b   1.000
_cell.length_c   1.000
_cell.angle_alpha   90.00
_cell.angle_beta   90.00
_cell.angle_gamma   90.00
#
_symmetry.space_group_name_H-M   'P 1'
#
loop_
_entity.id
_entity.type
_entity.pdbx_description
1 polymer ?
#
loop_
_entity_poly.entity_id
_entity_poly.type
_entity_poly.pdbx_seq_one_letter_code
_entity_poly.pdbx_strand_id
1 'polypeptide(L)'
;SRRSSPGTRGGSTTAAFGGFAPGFTYLVGVDPAIAAPRLPTPRTRVPAGSVALAGELTAVYPGESPGGWRLLGRTDARMFDADRDPPALVAPGARVRFAPSRAGASALAVLADAPRGDGRGTAAPGATTGEDVVGGERGEGPVGREPGEGPEGWRASAGSGTTSAVEVLATGPLVLVEDEGRPGLAAIGVGPSGAADRTSHALANRLVGNPASAATLEVALGGLALRFRERAVVALTGAAVPATVDGVPVGMNAPVPVPPGGVLRLGLATRGLRTYVAVRGGVTPGAVLGSRSRDTLAGIGPAPLRPGDELTVGAPVAGRWAAPGVAPVRHVPGELRPGERAGAVLEVLPGPRADWFLPGAWQALRALRTVSADSDRVAIRLDGQAVPRRSGELPSEGLVRGAVQVPPDGRPVVFLADRPVTGGYPVIGVLRPDDVDRAAQLRPGDRVVLRAARPS
;
A
#
# COMPACT_ATOMS: atom_id res chain seq x y z
N SER A 1 -19.68 54.94 -30.54
CA SER A 1 -18.66 53.90 -30.72
C SER A 1 -18.24 53.35 -29.35
N ARG A 2 -18.86 52.27 -28.89
CA ARG A 2 -18.42 51.57 -27.66
C ARG A 2 -17.49 50.43 -28.08
N ARG A 3 -16.20 50.54 -27.71
CA ARG A 3 -15.23 49.45 -27.83
C ARG A 3 -15.64 48.34 -26.87
N SER A 4 -15.97 47.19 -27.44
CA SER A 4 -16.07 45.90 -26.76
C SER A 4 -14.69 45.52 -26.21
N SER A 5 -14.59 45.38 -24.89
CA SER A 5 -13.42 44.78 -24.23
C SER A 5 -13.23 43.33 -24.72
N PRO A 6 -11.99 42.90 -25.03
CA PRO A 6 -11.74 41.52 -25.41
C PRO A 6 -11.92 40.67 -24.16
N GLY A 7 -13.00 39.88 -24.13
CA GLY A 7 -13.15 38.83 -23.13
C GLY A 7 -11.94 37.90 -23.20
N THR A 8 -11.22 37.79 -22.10
CA THR A 8 -10.12 36.83 -21.90
C THR A 8 -10.66 35.43 -22.19
N ARG A 9 -10.45 34.95 -23.42
CA ARG A 9 -10.67 33.55 -23.77
C ARG A 9 -9.59 32.76 -23.03
N GLY A 10 -9.86 32.38 -21.77
CA GLY A 10 -8.99 31.48 -21.03
C GLY A 10 -8.76 30.22 -21.87
N GLY A 11 -7.50 29.97 -22.24
CA GLY A 11 -7.11 28.82 -23.03
C GLY A 11 -7.60 27.52 -22.39
N SER A 12 -8.02 26.56 -23.22
CA SER A 12 -8.34 25.21 -22.75
C SER A 12 -7.04 24.49 -22.48
N THR A 13 -6.83 24.08 -21.24
CA THR A 13 -5.73 23.17 -20.87
C THR A 13 -6.18 21.72 -21.02
N THR A 14 -5.23 20.80 -21.15
CA THR A 14 -5.49 19.36 -21.23
C THR A 14 -4.80 18.65 -20.09
N ALA A 15 -5.49 17.74 -19.41
CA ALA A 15 -4.91 16.87 -18.41
C ALA A 15 -3.97 15.86 -19.06
N ALA A 16 -2.66 16.01 -18.84
CA ALA A 16 -1.66 15.13 -19.44
C ALA A 16 -1.51 13.83 -18.64
N PHE A 17 -1.30 13.93 -17.33
CA PHE A 17 -1.13 12.78 -16.43
C PHE A 17 -1.47 13.17 -14.99
N GLY A 18 -1.88 12.18 -14.19
CA GLY A 18 -1.99 12.31 -12.73
C GLY A 18 -0.71 11.84 -12.04
N GLY A 19 -0.48 12.31 -10.82
CA GLY A 19 0.71 11.95 -10.05
C GLY A 19 0.85 12.80 -8.80
N PHE A 20 2.00 12.74 -8.14
CA PHE A 20 2.34 13.50 -6.91
C PHE A 20 1.49 13.18 -5.67
N ALA A 21 0.16 13.28 -5.77
CA ALA A 21 -0.82 12.97 -4.74
C ALA A 21 -2.16 12.57 -5.38
N PRO A 22 -3.06 11.87 -4.66
CA PRO A 22 -4.40 11.55 -5.16
C PRO A 22 -5.14 12.77 -5.70
N GLY A 23 -5.58 12.70 -6.96
CA GLY A 23 -6.28 13.75 -7.69
C GLY A 23 -5.45 14.98 -8.07
N PHE A 24 -4.12 14.97 -7.88
CA PHE A 24 -3.25 15.98 -8.47
C PHE A 24 -3.01 15.61 -9.94
N THR A 25 -3.45 16.48 -10.84
CA THR A 25 -3.38 16.26 -12.29
C THR A 25 -2.61 17.40 -12.95
N TYR A 26 -1.58 17.04 -13.72
CA TYR A 26 -0.74 17.98 -14.46
C TYR A 26 -1.45 18.37 -15.76
N LEU A 27 -1.71 19.68 -15.91
CA LEU A 27 -2.39 20.24 -17.07
C LEU A 27 -1.37 20.93 -17.98
N VAL A 28 -1.40 20.61 -19.27
CA VAL A 28 -0.58 21.20 -20.34
C VAL A 28 -1.40 22.18 -21.18
N GLY A 29 -0.72 22.97 -22.02
CA GLY A 29 -1.37 23.99 -22.86
C GLY A 29 -1.56 25.32 -22.13
N VAL A 30 -0.70 25.59 -21.15
CA VAL A 30 -0.58 26.90 -20.49
C VAL A 30 -0.16 27.95 -21.50
N ASP A 31 -0.77 29.13 -21.45
CA ASP A 31 -0.39 30.27 -22.29
C ASP A 31 1.09 30.64 -22.03
N PRO A 32 1.96 30.66 -23.06
CA PRO A 32 3.37 31.03 -22.91
C PRO A 32 3.57 32.39 -22.22
N ALA A 33 2.60 33.32 -22.31
CA ALA A 33 2.68 34.63 -21.66
C ALA A 33 2.66 34.56 -20.12
N ILE A 34 2.16 33.48 -19.54
CA ILE A 34 2.12 33.27 -18.07
C ILE A 34 3.02 32.13 -17.59
N ALA A 35 3.64 31.39 -18.51
CA ALA A 35 4.57 30.31 -18.20
C ALA A 35 5.76 30.86 -17.40
N ALA A 36 6.10 30.21 -16.30
CA ALA A 36 7.11 30.70 -15.37
C ALA A 36 7.72 29.56 -14.56
N PRO A 37 9.04 29.54 -14.33
CA PRO A 37 9.67 28.47 -13.56
C PRO A 37 9.13 28.44 -12.13
N ARG A 38 9.19 27.26 -11.50
CA ARG A 38 8.92 27.10 -10.07
C ARG A 38 9.82 28.01 -9.22
N LEU A 39 9.43 28.25 -7.97
CA LEU A 39 10.25 28.98 -7.01
C LEU A 39 11.57 28.25 -6.73
N PRO A 40 12.69 28.99 -6.54
CA PRO A 40 13.97 28.41 -6.14
C PRO A 40 13.89 27.68 -4.80
N THR A 41 13.10 28.22 -3.86
CA THR A 41 12.84 27.64 -2.55
C THR A 41 11.35 27.30 -2.47
N PRO A 42 10.98 26.03 -2.25
CA PRO A 42 9.58 25.64 -2.15
C PRO A 42 8.94 26.20 -0.87
N ARG A 43 7.63 26.45 -0.91
CA ARG A 43 6.87 26.71 0.31
C ARG A 43 6.81 25.42 1.12
N THR A 44 6.93 25.54 2.43
CA THR A 44 6.71 24.44 3.37
C THR A 44 5.24 24.01 3.41
N ARG A 45 4.32 24.92 3.04
CA ARG A 45 2.88 24.70 3.03
C ARG A 45 2.21 25.42 1.86
N VAL A 46 1.47 24.66 1.06
CA VAL A 46 0.55 25.13 0.01
C VAL A 46 -0.83 24.60 0.36
N PRO A 47 -1.86 25.46 0.56
CA PRO A 47 -3.20 25.01 0.92
C PRO A 47 -3.87 24.17 -0.17
N ALA A 48 -4.76 23.26 0.24
CA ALA A 48 -5.65 22.55 -0.67
C ALA A 48 -6.49 23.54 -1.51
N GLY A 49 -6.81 23.16 -2.75
CA GLY A 49 -7.53 24.00 -3.71
C GLY A 49 -6.67 25.09 -4.35
N SER A 50 -5.37 25.20 -4.01
CA SER A 50 -4.49 26.18 -4.66
C SER A 50 -4.29 25.84 -6.14
N VAL A 51 -4.64 26.78 -7.02
CA VAL A 51 -4.33 26.73 -8.45
C VAL A 51 -2.92 27.27 -8.63
N ALA A 52 -2.04 26.51 -9.28
CA ALA A 52 -0.64 26.88 -9.39
C ALA A 52 -0.03 26.54 -10.75
N LEU A 53 1.15 27.10 -11.02
CA LEU A 53 1.87 26.95 -12.27
C LEU A 53 3.37 26.78 -12.06
N ALA A 54 3.99 25.93 -12.88
CA ALA A 54 5.43 25.74 -12.96
C ALA A 54 5.85 25.32 -14.38
N GLY A 55 6.72 26.11 -15.01
CA GLY A 55 7.03 25.99 -16.43
C GLY A 55 5.77 26.15 -17.27
N GLU A 56 5.52 25.18 -18.14
CA GLU A 56 4.35 25.10 -19.02
C GLU A 56 3.21 24.24 -18.42
N LEU A 57 3.30 23.92 -17.13
CA LEU A 57 2.33 23.09 -16.43
C LEU A 57 1.52 23.94 -15.45
N THR A 58 0.22 23.63 -15.34
CA THR A 58 -0.65 24.11 -14.27
C THR A 58 -1.38 22.96 -13.61
N ALA A 59 -1.78 23.12 -12.35
CA ALA A 59 -2.45 22.10 -11.57
C ALA A 59 -3.22 22.73 -10.40
N VAL A 60 -4.07 21.92 -9.77
CA VAL A 60 -4.71 22.23 -8.50
C VAL A 60 -4.18 21.29 -7.44
N TYR A 61 -3.70 21.84 -6.32
CA TYR A 61 -3.28 21.05 -5.16
C TYR A 61 -4.51 20.41 -4.50
N PRO A 62 -4.66 19.07 -4.48
CA PRO A 62 -5.84 18.40 -3.92
C PRO A 62 -5.88 18.43 -2.40
N GLY A 63 -4.71 18.56 -1.75
CA GLY A 63 -4.51 18.60 -0.30
C GLY A 63 -3.39 19.59 0.07
N GLU A 64 -3.23 19.82 1.37
CA GLU A 64 -2.11 20.64 1.87
C GLU A 64 -0.78 19.88 1.69
N SER A 65 0.19 20.50 1.04
CA SER A 65 1.53 19.91 0.86
C SER A 65 2.60 20.99 0.74
N PRO A 66 3.89 20.67 0.94
CA PRO A 66 4.98 21.51 0.45
C PRO A 66 4.89 21.68 -1.08
N GLY A 67 5.37 22.80 -1.62
CA GLY A 67 5.27 23.06 -3.05
C GLY A 67 6.02 24.31 -3.52
N GLY A 68 6.77 24.16 -4.61
CA GLY A 68 7.49 25.26 -5.26
C GLY A 68 6.71 25.96 -6.37
N TRP A 69 5.49 25.54 -6.69
CA TRP A 69 4.75 26.12 -7.80
C TRP A 69 4.28 27.54 -7.48
N ARG A 70 4.15 28.39 -8.51
CA ARG A 70 3.65 29.76 -8.37
C ARG A 70 2.13 29.72 -8.26
N LEU A 71 1.60 30.26 -7.16
CA LEU A 71 0.17 30.23 -6.89
C LEU A 71 -0.53 31.32 -7.71
N LEU A 72 -1.57 30.96 -8.45
CA LEU A 72 -2.37 31.83 -9.31
C LEU A 72 -3.72 32.19 -8.69
N GLY A 73 -4.29 31.29 -7.88
CA GLY A 73 -5.61 31.45 -7.29
C GLY A 73 -6.02 30.26 -6.43
N ARG A 74 -7.31 30.18 -6.11
CA ARG A 74 -7.89 29.08 -5.34
C ARG A 74 -9.21 28.62 -5.96
N THR A 75 -9.56 27.37 -5.71
CA THR A 75 -10.86 26.77 -6.04
C THR A 75 -11.37 25.96 -4.86
N ASP A 76 -12.69 25.93 -4.68
CA ASP A 76 -13.36 25.06 -3.69
C ASP A 76 -13.64 23.66 -4.27
N ALA A 77 -13.23 23.41 -5.52
CA ALA A 77 -13.38 22.12 -6.17
C ALA A 77 -12.62 21.03 -5.40
N ARG A 78 -13.34 19.99 -4.97
CA ARG A 78 -12.74 18.79 -4.39
C ARG A 78 -12.11 17.93 -5.48
N MET A 79 -10.80 18.08 -5.67
CA MET A 79 -10.04 17.39 -6.73
C MET A 79 -10.01 15.86 -6.55
N PHE A 80 -10.03 15.38 -5.31
CA PHE A 80 -10.07 13.96 -4.99
C PHE A 80 -11.10 13.63 -3.91
N ASP A 81 -11.88 12.59 -4.16
CA ASP A 81 -12.85 12.04 -3.23
C ASP A 81 -12.93 10.53 -3.42
N ALA A 82 -12.57 9.75 -2.40
CA ALA A 82 -12.53 8.29 -2.50
C ALA A 82 -13.93 7.66 -2.63
N ASP A 83 -14.98 8.39 -2.22
CA ASP A 83 -16.37 7.93 -2.27
C ASP A 83 -17.09 8.37 -3.55
N ARG A 84 -16.42 9.15 -4.42
CA ARG A 84 -16.96 9.60 -5.72
C ARG A 84 -16.56 8.64 -6.83
N ASP A 85 -17.44 8.48 -7.83
CA ASP A 85 -17.13 7.81 -9.09
C ASP A 85 -17.22 8.80 -10.28
N PRO A 86 -16.11 9.14 -10.97
CA PRO A 86 -14.73 8.74 -10.66
C PRO A 86 -14.14 9.51 -9.45
N PRO A 87 -13.17 8.91 -8.72
CA PRO A 87 -12.66 9.51 -7.49
C PRO A 87 -11.83 10.78 -7.74
N ALA A 88 -11.12 10.86 -8.86
CA ALA A 88 -10.47 12.09 -9.30
C ALA A 88 -11.42 12.94 -10.16
N LEU A 89 -11.50 14.23 -9.85
CA LEU A 89 -12.36 15.17 -10.58
C LEU A 89 -11.88 15.35 -12.03
N VAL A 90 -10.57 15.28 -12.24
CA VAL A 90 -9.92 15.47 -13.53
C VAL A 90 -9.06 14.24 -13.82
N ALA A 91 -9.52 13.41 -14.75
CA ALA A 91 -8.75 12.30 -15.29
C ALA A 91 -7.80 12.74 -16.41
N PRO A 92 -6.67 12.04 -16.64
CA PRO A 92 -5.86 12.22 -17.83
C PRO A 92 -6.70 12.15 -19.12
N GLY A 93 -6.40 13.04 -20.08
CA GLY A 93 -7.15 13.24 -21.32
C GLY A 93 -8.28 14.27 -21.24
N ALA A 94 -8.74 14.64 -20.04
CA ALA A 94 -9.81 15.62 -19.88
C ALA A 94 -9.37 17.04 -20.31
N ARG A 95 -10.28 17.81 -20.92
CA ARG A 95 -10.08 19.24 -21.16
C ARG A 95 -10.53 20.04 -19.93
N VAL A 96 -9.69 20.95 -19.48
CA VAL A 96 -9.92 21.77 -18.28
C VAL A 96 -9.87 23.24 -18.65
N ARG A 97 -10.89 23.98 -18.23
CA ARG A 97 -10.96 25.44 -18.36
C ARG A 97 -11.13 26.07 -16.99
N PHE A 98 -10.22 26.96 -16.64
CA PHE A 98 -10.35 27.80 -15.45
C PHE A 98 -11.23 29.02 -15.79
N ALA A 99 -12.25 29.27 -14.97
CA ALA A 99 -13.10 30.44 -15.06
C ALA A 99 -13.02 31.23 -13.75
N PRO A 100 -12.80 32.55 -13.78
CA PRO A 100 -12.87 33.36 -12.57
C PRO A 100 -14.26 33.27 -11.95
N SER A 101 -14.36 32.83 -10.69
CA SER A 101 -15.57 32.96 -9.90
C SER A 101 -15.42 34.12 -8.92
N ARG A 102 -16.49 34.89 -8.72
CA ARG A 102 -16.54 35.83 -7.60
C ARG A 102 -16.66 35.00 -6.32
N ALA A 103 -15.90 35.36 -5.29
CA ALA A 103 -15.96 34.70 -3.98
C ALA A 103 -17.42 34.59 -3.52
N GLY A 104 -17.88 33.36 -3.24
CA GLY A 104 -19.24 33.07 -2.79
C GLY A 104 -20.21 32.49 -3.84
N ALA A 105 -19.81 32.32 -5.11
CA ALA A 105 -20.63 31.62 -6.10
C ALA A 105 -20.02 30.24 -6.43
N SER A 106 -20.52 29.19 -5.76
CA SER A 106 -20.25 27.80 -6.15
C SER A 106 -20.89 27.54 -7.51
N ALA A 107 -20.06 27.35 -8.54
CA ALA A 107 -20.49 26.77 -9.81
C ALA A 107 -19.26 26.20 -10.54
N LEU A 108 -18.97 24.91 -10.33
CA LEU A 108 -18.26 24.13 -11.34
C LEU A 108 -19.30 23.52 -12.28
N ALA A 109 -19.42 24.09 -13.47
CA ALA A 109 -19.94 23.34 -14.62
C ALA A 109 -18.76 22.54 -15.21
N VAL A 110 -18.59 21.30 -14.77
CA VAL A 110 -17.79 20.32 -15.52
C VAL A 110 -18.66 19.85 -16.69
N LEU A 111 -18.46 20.42 -17.87
CA LEU A 111 -18.95 19.80 -19.11
C LEU A 111 -17.94 18.71 -19.50
N ALA A 112 -18.06 17.54 -18.87
CA ALA A 112 -17.42 16.32 -19.35
C ALA A 112 -18.27 15.78 -20.49
N ASP A 113 -17.80 15.92 -21.73
CA ASP A 113 -18.42 15.26 -22.87
C ASP A 113 -17.84 13.84 -22.95
N ALA A 114 -18.67 12.84 -22.61
CA ALA A 114 -18.33 11.43 -22.76
C ALA A 114 -18.44 11.00 -24.23
N PRO A 115 -17.61 10.07 -24.73
CA PRO A 115 -17.83 9.49 -26.05
C PRO A 115 -19.11 8.67 -26.02
N ARG A 116 -20.04 8.97 -26.94
CA ARG A 116 -21.26 8.19 -27.16
C ARG A 116 -20.86 6.81 -27.71
N GLY A 117 -21.04 5.78 -26.88
CA GLY A 117 -20.93 4.39 -27.28
C GLY A 117 -22.24 3.90 -27.91
N ASP A 118 -22.10 3.34 -29.09
CA ASP A 118 -23.11 2.86 -30.00
C ASP A 118 -23.79 1.63 -29.39
N GLY A 119 -25.07 1.74 -29.10
CA GLY A 119 -25.87 0.63 -28.60
C GLY A 119 -26.09 -0.43 -29.67
N ARG A 120 -25.65 -1.65 -29.39
CA ARG A 120 -26.34 -2.88 -29.83
C ARG A 120 -26.35 -3.87 -28.66
N GLY A 121 -27.52 -3.93 -28.02
CA GLY A 121 -27.84 -4.98 -27.08
C GLY A 121 -28.20 -6.28 -27.80
N THR A 122 -27.91 -7.38 -27.12
CA THR A 122 -28.64 -8.64 -27.26
C THR A 122 -28.90 -9.15 -25.86
N ALA A 123 -30.18 -9.21 -25.50
CA ALA A 123 -30.67 -9.76 -24.26
C ALA A 123 -31.39 -11.10 -24.51
N ALA A 124 -31.53 -11.84 -23.40
CA ALA A 124 -32.49 -12.92 -23.10
C ALA A 124 -32.03 -14.37 -23.38
N PRO A 125 -32.64 -15.40 -22.73
CA PRO A 125 -33.59 -15.40 -21.60
C PRO A 125 -33.24 -16.39 -20.45
N GLY A 126 -34.03 -16.35 -19.37
CA GLY A 126 -34.04 -17.36 -18.29
C GLY A 126 -35.10 -18.46 -18.44
N ALA A 127 -35.10 -19.40 -17.48
CA ALA A 127 -36.17 -20.37 -17.13
C ALA A 127 -35.77 -20.98 -15.75
N THR A 128 -36.48 -20.75 -14.62
CA THR A 128 -37.71 -21.35 -14.07
C THR A 128 -37.67 -22.85 -13.66
N THR A 129 -37.76 -23.06 -12.32
CA THR A 129 -38.67 -23.95 -11.53
C THR A 129 -38.57 -25.48 -11.48
N GLY A 130 -38.78 -26.03 -10.26
CA GLY A 130 -39.28 -27.37 -9.89
C GLY A 130 -38.38 -28.10 -8.86
N GLU A 131 -38.72 -28.20 -7.55
CA GLU A 131 -39.55 -29.25 -6.89
C GLU A 131 -38.94 -30.68 -6.99
N ASP A 132 -38.93 -31.61 -6.02
CA ASP A 132 -39.21 -31.73 -4.58
C ASP A 132 -38.88 -33.21 -4.16
N VAL A 133 -38.91 -33.55 -2.85
CA VAL A 133 -39.17 -34.91 -2.26
C VAL A 133 -38.04 -35.92 -1.84
N VAL A 134 -37.85 -36.02 -0.50
CA VAL A 134 -37.88 -37.17 0.48
C VAL A 134 -36.93 -38.39 0.45
N GLY A 135 -36.41 -38.71 1.67
CA GLY A 135 -36.08 -40.05 2.22
C GLY A 135 -34.65 -40.15 2.76
N GLY A 136 -34.28 -40.70 3.92
CA GLY A 136 -34.94 -41.45 4.98
C GLY A 136 -33.84 -42.09 5.87
N GLU A 137 -33.95 -41.88 7.19
CA GLU A 137 -33.61 -42.76 8.33
C GLU A 137 -32.18 -43.23 8.72
N ARG A 138 -32.12 -43.55 10.02
CA ARG A 138 -31.05 -43.77 11.00
C ARG A 138 -30.29 -45.10 10.87
N GLY A 139 -29.11 -45.17 11.50
CA GLY A 139 -28.51 -46.43 11.99
C GLY A 139 -27.18 -46.25 12.72
N GLU A 140 -27.11 -46.70 13.98
CA GLU A 140 -25.98 -46.59 14.92
C GLU A 140 -24.95 -47.75 14.82
N GLY A 141 -23.65 -47.40 14.99
CA GLY A 141 -22.44 -48.10 15.52
C GLY A 141 -22.21 -49.64 15.48
N PRO A 142 -21.12 -50.19 16.09
CA PRO A 142 -19.88 -49.53 16.59
C PRO A 142 -18.53 -50.32 16.37
N VAL A 143 -17.43 -49.70 16.85
CA VAL A 143 -16.11 -50.23 17.32
C VAL A 143 -14.99 -50.65 16.35
N GLY A 144 -13.82 -50.01 16.50
CA GLY A 144 -12.48 -50.54 16.16
C GLY A 144 -11.35 -49.52 16.40
N ARG A 145 -10.43 -49.79 17.34
CA ARG A 145 -9.28 -48.95 17.76
C ARG A 145 -8.09 -49.03 16.77
N GLU A 146 -7.57 -47.86 16.39
CA GLU A 146 -6.17 -47.38 16.13
C GLU A 146 -5.10 -48.26 15.42
N PRO A 147 -4.18 -47.70 14.58
CA PRO A 147 -3.29 -46.58 14.99
C PRO A 147 -2.87 -45.52 13.93
N GLY A 148 -2.57 -44.30 14.42
CA GLY A 148 -1.51 -43.42 13.89
C GLY A 148 -1.90 -42.42 12.78
N GLU A 149 -2.52 -41.30 13.15
CA GLU A 149 -2.74 -40.17 12.22
C GLU A 149 -1.86 -38.96 12.58
N GLY A 150 -1.09 -38.49 11.60
CA GLY A 150 -0.50 -37.14 11.61
C GLY A 150 -1.60 -36.06 11.70
N PRO A 151 -1.26 -34.78 11.88
CA PRO A 151 -2.23 -33.77 12.30
C PRO A 151 -3.38 -33.66 11.29
N GLU A 152 -4.54 -34.16 11.69
CA GLU A 152 -5.77 -34.14 10.90
C GLU A 152 -6.18 -32.69 10.63
N GLY A 153 -6.43 -32.36 9.36
CA GLY A 153 -6.79 -31.00 8.94
C GLY A 153 -8.03 -30.48 9.66
N TRP A 154 -7.95 -29.24 10.16
CA TRP A 154 -9.02 -28.56 10.89
C TRP A 154 -10.26 -28.39 10.01
N ARG A 155 -11.43 -28.80 10.51
CA ARG A 155 -12.73 -28.60 9.84
C ARG A 155 -13.43 -27.37 10.43
N ALA A 156 -13.88 -26.46 9.58
CA ALA A 156 -14.77 -25.37 9.99
C ALA A 156 -16.23 -25.77 9.75
N SER A 157 -17.10 -25.55 10.74
CA SER A 157 -18.56 -25.62 10.56
C SER A 157 -19.07 -24.32 9.94
N ALA A 158 -19.99 -24.43 8.97
CA ALA A 158 -20.69 -23.27 8.42
C ALA A 158 -21.74 -22.79 9.45
N GLY A 159 -21.42 -21.71 10.18
CA GLY A 159 -22.39 -20.94 10.95
C GLY A 159 -22.96 -19.82 10.08
N SER A 160 -24.26 -19.58 10.16
CA SER A 160 -24.97 -18.53 9.42
C SER A 160 -24.44 -17.13 9.78
N GLY A 161 -23.74 -16.46 8.87
CA GLY A 161 -23.61 -14.99 8.80
C GLY A 161 -23.05 -14.22 10.00
N THR A 162 -22.58 -14.87 11.07
CA THR A 162 -22.07 -14.18 12.26
C THR A 162 -20.64 -13.69 12.03
N THR A 163 -20.51 -12.37 11.91
CA THR A 163 -19.26 -11.63 12.00
C THR A 163 -18.69 -11.74 13.42
N SER A 164 -17.64 -12.55 13.62
CA SER A 164 -16.96 -12.63 14.91
C SER A 164 -16.18 -11.33 15.17
N ALA A 165 -16.41 -10.71 16.33
CA ALA A 165 -15.72 -9.49 16.75
C ALA A 165 -14.39 -9.82 17.46
N VAL A 166 -13.33 -9.10 17.08
CA VAL A 166 -12.02 -9.13 17.73
C VAL A 166 -11.71 -7.74 18.30
N GLU A 167 -11.57 -7.64 19.60
CA GLU A 167 -11.29 -6.38 20.30
C GLU A 167 -9.79 -6.14 20.37
N VAL A 168 -9.35 -4.95 19.95
CA VAL A 168 -7.96 -4.51 20.04
C VAL A 168 -7.69 -4.01 21.46
N LEU A 169 -6.84 -4.70 22.21
CA LEU A 169 -6.47 -4.29 23.58
C LEU A 169 -5.24 -3.39 23.61
N ALA A 170 -4.31 -3.61 22.69
CA ALA A 170 -3.07 -2.86 22.54
C ALA A 170 -2.52 -3.02 21.11
N THR A 171 -1.75 -2.04 20.61
CA THR A 171 -1.22 -2.05 19.24
C THR A 171 0.30 -1.96 19.16
N GLY A 172 0.98 -1.55 20.25
CA GLY A 172 2.36 -1.08 20.12
C GLY A 172 2.45 0.18 19.25
N PRO A 173 3.57 0.40 18.52
CA PRO A 173 3.80 1.63 17.77
C PRO A 173 2.86 1.87 16.59
N LEU A 174 2.55 0.83 15.81
CA LEU A 174 1.69 0.93 14.63
C LEU A 174 1.14 -0.43 14.23
N VAL A 175 -0.18 -0.50 14.03
CA VAL A 175 -0.87 -1.65 13.45
C VAL A 175 -1.77 -1.18 12.33
N LEU A 176 -1.59 -1.77 11.16
CA LEU A 176 -2.39 -1.48 9.96
C LEU A 176 -3.12 -2.73 9.51
N VAL A 177 -4.29 -2.55 8.91
CA VAL A 177 -4.92 -3.60 8.12
C VAL A 177 -4.35 -3.55 6.71
N GLU A 178 -3.84 -4.67 6.22
CA GLU A 178 -3.20 -4.78 4.91
C GLU A 178 -3.67 -6.02 4.15
N ASP A 179 -4.04 -5.83 2.88
CA ASP A 179 -4.25 -6.87 1.88
C ASP A 179 -3.21 -6.76 0.75
N GLU A 180 -3.53 -7.25 -0.45
CA GLU A 180 -2.66 -7.17 -1.64
C GLU A 180 -2.55 -5.74 -2.21
N GLY A 181 -3.35 -4.79 -1.71
CA GLY A 181 -3.37 -3.40 -2.11
C GLY A 181 -4.41 -3.05 -3.18
N ARG A 182 -4.29 -1.83 -3.73
CA ARG A 182 -5.16 -1.21 -4.75
C ARG A 182 -4.43 -0.94 -6.07
N PRO A 183 -4.06 -1.95 -6.86
CA PRO A 183 -3.38 -1.73 -8.13
C PRO A 183 -4.27 -0.97 -9.14
N GLY A 184 -3.66 -0.39 -10.17
CA GLY A 184 -4.37 0.20 -11.31
C GLY A 184 -4.80 1.67 -11.16
N LEU A 185 -4.55 2.31 -10.02
CA LEU A 185 -5.00 3.68 -9.75
C LEU A 185 -3.89 4.75 -9.87
N ALA A 186 -2.73 4.40 -10.42
CA ALA A 186 -1.59 5.31 -10.54
C ALA A 186 -1.91 6.56 -11.39
N ALA A 187 -2.78 6.42 -12.42
CA ALA A 187 -3.19 7.50 -13.30
C ALA A 187 -3.92 8.65 -12.58
N ILE A 188 -4.44 8.40 -11.38
CA ILE A 188 -5.12 9.39 -10.53
C ILE A 188 -4.33 9.72 -9.26
N GLY A 189 -3.05 9.36 -9.19
CA GLY A 189 -2.21 9.69 -8.04
C GLY A 189 -2.31 8.74 -6.84
N VAL A 190 -3.07 7.64 -6.94
CA VAL A 190 -3.27 6.69 -5.83
C VAL A 190 -2.29 5.53 -5.94
N GLY A 191 -1.49 5.34 -4.89
CA GLY A 191 -0.51 4.26 -4.79
C GLY A 191 -1.18 2.90 -4.49
N PRO A 192 -0.56 1.77 -4.89
CA PRO A 192 -1.13 0.46 -4.60
C PRO A 192 -1.15 0.10 -3.11
N SER A 193 -0.22 0.61 -2.30
CA SER A 193 -0.07 0.17 -0.91
C SER A 193 0.05 -1.37 -0.80
N GLY A 194 -0.57 -1.98 0.20
CA GLY A 194 -0.51 -3.42 0.47
C GLY A 194 0.45 -3.75 1.62
N ALA A 195 0.53 -5.04 1.93
CA ALA A 195 1.56 -5.57 2.82
C ALA A 195 2.97 -5.15 2.36
N ALA A 196 3.77 -4.63 3.31
CA ALA A 196 5.13 -4.18 3.04
C ALA A 196 6.10 -5.34 2.76
N ASP A 197 5.94 -6.47 3.46
CA ASP A 197 6.56 -7.77 3.19
C ASP A 197 5.46 -8.75 2.76
N ARG A 198 5.37 -8.94 1.44
CA ARG A 198 4.28 -9.69 0.81
C ARG A 198 4.40 -11.18 1.04
N THR A 199 5.63 -11.70 1.10
CA THR A 199 5.90 -13.11 1.36
C THR A 199 5.36 -13.54 2.72
N SER A 200 5.64 -12.75 3.77
CA SER A 200 5.14 -13.06 5.11
C SER A 200 3.62 -12.93 5.19
N HIS A 201 3.04 -11.86 4.64
CA HIS A 201 1.59 -11.69 4.55
C HIS A 201 0.89 -12.91 3.89
N ALA A 202 1.39 -13.35 2.72
CA ALA A 202 0.84 -14.49 2.01
C ALA A 202 0.96 -15.79 2.80
N LEU A 203 2.10 -16.00 3.50
CA LEU A 203 2.29 -17.16 4.38
C LEU A 203 1.28 -17.17 5.53
N ALA A 204 1.03 -16.00 6.17
CA ALA A 204 0.07 -15.90 7.27
C ALA A 204 -1.33 -16.33 6.83
N ASN A 205 -1.81 -15.79 5.69
CA ASN A 205 -3.10 -16.16 5.12
C ASN A 205 -3.16 -17.65 4.77
N ARG A 206 -2.12 -18.18 4.13
CA ARG A 206 -2.07 -19.60 3.74
C ARG A 206 -2.17 -20.55 4.94
N LEU A 207 -1.53 -20.21 6.06
CA LEU A 207 -1.53 -21.04 7.28
C LEU A 207 -2.92 -21.18 7.91
N VAL A 208 -3.76 -20.15 7.82
CA VAL A 208 -5.13 -20.19 8.33
C VAL A 208 -6.17 -20.58 7.28
N GLY A 209 -5.73 -20.89 6.05
CA GLY A 209 -6.60 -21.30 4.94
C GLY A 209 -7.37 -20.14 4.31
N ASN A 210 -6.87 -18.91 4.40
CA ASN A 210 -7.43 -17.75 3.71
C ASN A 210 -6.94 -17.68 2.26
N PRO A 211 -7.70 -17.03 1.35
CA PRO A 211 -7.15 -16.60 0.06
C PRO A 211 -6.03 -15.56 0.28
N ALA A 212 -5.10 -15.45 -0.67
CA ALA A 212 -4.00 -14.48 -0.59
C ALA A 212 -4.49 -13.02 -0.49
N SER A 213 -5.66 -12.73 -1.05
CA SER A 213 -6.32 -11.42 -1.02
C SER A 213 -6.98 -11.05 0.32
N ALA A 214 -7.01 -11.94 1.30
CA ALA A 214 -7.59 -11.65 2.61
C ALA A 214 -6.71 -10.65 3.38
N ALA A 215 -7.34 -9.70 4.08
CA ALA A 215 -6.57 -8.74 4.85
C ALA A 215 -6.04 -9.36 6.16
N THR A 216 -4.82 -8.96 6.51
CA THR A 216 -4.12 -9.31 7.75
C THR A 216 -3.81 -8.04 8.53
N LEU A 217 -3.34 -8.19 9.77
CA LEU A 217 -2.76 -7.08 10.52
C LEU A 217 -1.25 -7.04 10.30
N GLU A 218 -0.72 -5.92 9.79
CA GLU A 218 0.71 -5.62 9.77
C GLU A 218 1.08 -4.89 11.06
N VAL A 219 1.88 -5.54 11.91
CA VAL A 219 2.29 -5.06 13.24
C VAL A 219 3.75 -4.63 13.19
N ALA A 220 4.02 -3.34 13.35
CA ALA A 220 5.38 -2.82 13.44
C ALA A 220 5.92 -2.98 14.87
N LEU A 221 7.14 -3.52 15.02
CA LEU A 221 7.86 -3.78 16.27
C LEU A 221 7.22 -4.74 17.28
N GLY A 222 5.90 -4.98 17.23
CA GLY A 222 5.18 -5.87 18.15
C GLY A 222 4.30 -5.07 19.14
N GLY A 223 3.93 -5.69 20.27
CA GLY A 223 3.09 -5.07 21.30
C GLY A 223 1.58 -5.14 21.04
N LEU A 224 1.14 -5.83 19.97
CA LEU A 224 -0.27 -6.09 19.69
C LEU A 224 -0.87 -7.01 20.76
N ALA A 225 -2.08 -6.70 21.21
CA ALA A 225 -2.91 -7.62 21.99
C ALA A 225 -4.35 -7.60 21.46
N LEU A 226 -4.91 -8.78 21.22
CA LEU A 226 -6.25 -8.98 20.65
C LEU A 226 -7.06 -9.93 21.53
N ARG A 227 -8.30 -9.57 21.85
CA ARG A 227 -9.28 -10.46 22.49
C ARG A 227 -10.27 -10.98 21.47
N PHE A 228 -10.41 -12.30 21.42
CA PHE A 228 -11.34 -12.96 20.51
C PHE A 228 -12.61 -13.31 21.28
N ARG A 229 -13.77 -12.77 20.87
CA ARG A 229 -15.05 -13.09 21.54
C ARG A 229 -15.47 -14.54 21.32
N GLU A 230 -15.13 -15.07 20.16
CA GLU A 230 -15.42 -16.43 19.75
C GLU A 230 -14.14 -17.23 19.52
N ARG A 231 -14.27 -18.54 19.30
CA ARG A 231 -13.14 -19.39 18.95
C ARG A 231 -12.57 -18.93 17.60
N ALA A 232 -11.25 -18.81 17.51
CA ALA A 232 -10.56 -18.43 16.28
C ALA A 232 -9.35 -19.31 15.99
N VAL A 233 -8.86 -19.25 14.76
CA VAL A 233 -7.53 -19.75 14.38
C VAL A 233 -6.76 -18.59 13.78
N VAL A 234 -5.57 -18.34 14.29
CA VAL A 234 -4.69 -17.26 13.84
C VAL A 234 -3.35 -17.81 13.35
N ALA A 235 -2.59 -17.01 12.62
CA ALA A 235 -1.19 -17.31 12.32
C ALA A 235 -0.34 -16.05 12.41
N LEU A 236 0.91 -16.23 12.85
CA LEU A 236 1.91 -15.18 13.02
C LEU A 236 3.06 -15.46 12.06
N THR A 237 3.44 -14.49 11.23
CA THR A 237 4.61 -14.61 10.32
C THR A 237 5.38 -13.29 10.24
N GLY A 238 6.49 -13.23 9.51
CA GLY A 238 7.31 -12.02 9.40
C GLY A 238 8.36 -11.95 10.51
N ALA A 239 8.54 -10.75 11.06
CA ALA A 239 9.46 -10.47 12.15
C ALA A 239 9.22 -11.39 13.34
N ALA A 240 10.31 -12.00 13.84
CA ALA A 240 10.26 -12.94 14.94
C ALA A 240 9.83 -12.23 16.24
N VAL A 241 8.73 -12.68 16.84
CA VAL A 241 8.17 -12.08 18.06
C VAL A 241 7.74 -13.19 19.03
N PRO A 242 8.08 -13.08 20.34
CA PRO A 242 7.48 -13.96 21.34
C PRO A 242 5.98 -13.66 21.41
N ALA A 243 5.15 -14.69 21.39
CA ALA A 243 3.71 -14.55 21.46
C ALA A 243 3.10 -15.52 22.47
N THR A 244 1.96 -15.14 23.04
CA THR A 244 1.19 -15.99 23.95
C THR A 244 -0.30 -15.94 23.65
N VAL A 245 -1.01 -17.02 23.99
CA VAL A 245 -2.47 -17.04 24.14
C VAL A 245 -2.75 -17.31 25.61
N ASP A 246 -3.40 -16.36 26.29
CA ASP A 246 -3.69 -16.44 27.74
C ASP A 246 -2.47 -16.78 28.61
N GLY A 247 -1.30 -16.24 28.23
CA GLY A 247 -0.04 -16.46 28.93
C GLY A 247 0.73 -17.72 28.50
N VAL A 248 0.12 -18.62 27.73
CA VAL A 248 0.78 -19.82 27.19
C VAL A 248 1.55 -19.46 25.92
N PRO A 249 2.86 -19.74 25.82
CA PRO A 249 3.65 -19.46 24.62
C PRO A 249 3.13 -20.16 23.37
N VAL A 250 3.12 -19.44 22.24
CA VAL A 250 2.77 -19.97 20.92
C VAL A 250 3.86 -19.67 19.90
N GLY A 251 4.00 -20.55 18.91
CA GLY A 251 4.99 -20.42 17.85
C GLY A 251 4.56 -19.51 16.71
N MET A 252 5.54 -19.10 15.91
CA MET A 252 5.32 -18.47 14.61
C MET A 252 5.27 -19.49 13.48
N ASN A 253 4.74 -19.06 12.34
CA ASN A 253 4.61 -19.83 11.11
C ASN A 253 3.78 -21.12 11.29
N ALA A 254 2.82 -21.09 12.21
CA ALA A 254 1.94 -22.19 12.56
C ALA A 254 0.49 -21.67 12.72
N PRO A 255 -0.53 -22.48 12.44
CA PRO A 255 -1.90 -22.21 12.86
C PRO A 255 -1.99 -22.32 14.39
N VAL A 256 -2.54 -21.29 15.03
CA VAL A 256 -2.68 -21.17 16.48
C VAL A 256 -4.17 -21.07 16.83
N PRO A 257 -4.76 -22.06 17.53
CA PRO A 257 -6.13 -21.94 18.01
C PRO A 257 -6.20 -20.95 19.18
N VAL A 258 -7.24 -20.11 19.17
CA VAL A 258 -7.56 -19.19 20.26
C VAL A 258 -8.96 -19.55 20.80
N PRO A 259 -9.11 -19.81 22.11
CA PRO A 259 -10.40 -20.13 22.69
C PRO A 259 -11.31 -18.89 22.72
N PRO A 260 -12.65 -19.05 22.85
CA PRO A 260 -13.56 -17.94 23.11
C PRO A 260 -13.13 -17.17 24.37
N GLY A 261 -13.09 -15.84 24.27
CA GLY A 261 -12.58 -14.94 25.31
C GLY A 261 -11.05 -14.84 25.39
N GLY A 262 -10.32 -15.69 24.66
CA GLY A 262 -8.86 -15.78 24.72
C GLY A 262 -8.16 -14.54 24.18
N VAL A 263 -6.99 -14.26 24.72
CA VAL A 263 -6.19 -13.09 24.39
C VAL A 263 -4.86 -13.49 23.76
N LEU A 264 -4.69 -13.16 22.48
CA LEU A 264 -3.39 -13.21 21.80
C LEU A 264 -2.57 -11.98 22.20
N ARG A 265 -1.32 -12.18 22.64
CA ARG A 265 -0.38 -11.09 22.93
C ARG A 265 0.93 -11.30 22.21
N LEU A 266 1.42 -10.26 21.56
CA LEU A 266 2.77 -10.19 20.98
C LEU A 266 3.65 -9.35 21.90
N GLY A 267 4.85 -9.87 22.21
CA GLY A 267 5.93 -9.08 22.79
C GLY A 267 6.56 -8.13 21.76
N LEU A 268 7.84 -7.81 21.96
CA LEU A 268 8.62 -7.03 21.00
C LEU A 268 9.38 -7.95 20.05
N ALA A 269 9.45 -7.57 18.78
CA ALA A 269 10.16 -8.33 17.78
C ALA A 269 11.65 -8.41 18.12
N THR A 270 12.23 -9.61 18.10
CA THR A 270 13.65 -9.85 18.37
C THR A 270 14.51 -9.63 17.11
N ARG A 271 13.93 -9.91 15.93
CA ARG A 271 14.51 -9.69 14.59
C ARG A 271 13.42 -9.21 13.63
N GLY A 272 13.79 -8.41 12.63
CA GLY A 272 12.84 -7.89 11.63
C GLY A 272 11.89 -6.82 12.16
N LEU A 273 11.18 -6.08 11.31
CA LEU A 273 10.36 -4.95 11.75
C LEU A 273 8.87 -5.26 11.80
N ARG A 274 8.36 -6.11 10.91
CA ARG A 274 6.93 -6.27 10.65
C ARG A 274 6.48 -7.71 10.84
N THR A 275 5.57 -7.94 11.78
CA THR A 275 4.88 -9.23 11.98
C THR A 275 3.50 -9.16 11.34
N TYR A 276 3.07 -10.21 10.66
CA TYR A 276 1.72 -10.33 10.10
C TYR A 276 0.87 -11.27 10.93
N VAL A 277 -0.31 -10.80 11.34
CA VAL A 277 -1.31 -11.61 12.03
C VAL A 277 -2.48 -11.85 11.09
N ALA A 278 -2.65 -13.09 10.66
CA ALA A 278 -3.84 -13.52 9.93
C ALA A 278 -4.84 -14.16 10.90
N VAL A 279 -6.12 -13.88 10.71
CA VAL A 279 -7.23 -14.59 11.35
C VAL A 279 -7.95 -15.36 10.27
N ARG A 280 -8.29 -16.63 10.53
CA ARG A 280 -9.09 -17.44 9.60
C ARG A 280 -10.42 -16.73 9.29
N GLY A 281 -10.73 -16.55 8.02
CA GLY A 281 -11.85 -15.72 7.53
C GLY A 281 -11.43 -14.32 7.06
N GLY A 282 -10.24 -13.85 7.47
CA GLY A 282 -9.68 -12.55 7.11
C GLY A 282 -10.32 -11.39 7.89
N VAL A 283 -9.54 -10.32 8.11
CA VAL A 283 -10.08 -9.10 8.73
C VAL A 283 -10.82 -8.29 7.65
N THR A 284 -11.98 -7.72 7.98
CA THR A 284 -12.91 -7.16 6.99
C THR A 284 -13.37 -5.74 7.30
N PRO A 285 -12.46 -4.75 7.48
CA PRO A 285 -12.90 -3.36 7.43
C PRO A 285 -13.52 -3.03 6.06
N GLY A 286 -14.25 -1.91 6.00
CA GLY A 286 -14.73 -1.35 4.75
C GLY A 286 -13.58 -1.13 3.76
N ALA A 287 -13.76 -1.59 2.52
CA ALA A 287 -12.78 -1.40 1.47
C ALA A 287 -12.89 0.03 0.92
N VAL A 288 -11.75 0.65 0.66
CA VAL A 288 -11.66 1.98 0.02
C VAL A 288 -10.92 1.81 -1.30
N LEU A 289 -11.59 2.16 -2.40
CA LEU A 289 -11.09 1.98 -3.76
C LEU A 289 -10.65 0.53 -4.04
N GLY A 290 -11.49 -0.43 -3.63
CA GLY A 290 -11.29 -1.86 -3.91
C GLY A 290 -10.28 -2.58 -3.00
N SER A 291 -9.72 -1.93 -1.98
CA SER A 291 -8.73 -2.52 -1.07
C SER A 291 -8.97 -2.13 0.39
N ARG A 292 -8.57 -3.02 1.30
CA ARG A 292 -8.59 -2.83 2.76
C ARG A 292 -7.26 -2.33 3.33
N SER A 293 -6.24 -2.16 2.50
CA SER A 293 -4.92 -1.67 2.92
C SER A 293 -4.92 -0.24 3.42
N ARG A 294 -3.90 0.16 4.18
CA ARG A 294 -3.68 1.56 4.53
C ARG A 294 -2.50 2.13 3.73
N ASP A 295 -2.80 3.06 2.83
CA ASP A 295 -1.78 3.95 2.26
C ASP A 295 -1.42 5.03 3.30
N THR A 296 -0.24 4.91 3.91
CA THR A 296 0.20 5.86 4.94
C THR A 296 0.59 7.22 4.38
N LEU A 297 1.03 7.30 3.12
CA LEU A 297 1.38 8.55 2.45
C LEU A 297 0.12 9.35 2.07
N ALA A 298 -0.85 8.67 1.45
CA ALA A 298 -2.08 9.30 0.96
C ALA A 298 -3.18 9.42 2.02
N GLY A 299 -3.09 8.67 3.12
CA GLY A 299 -4.15 8.58 4.12
C GLY A 299 -5.40 7.85 3.63
N ILE A 300 -5.27 6.94 2.65
CA ILE A 300 -6.38 6.19 2.04
C ILE A 300 -6.50 4.81 2.67
N GLY A 301 -7.73 4.38 2.93
CA GLY A 301 -8.05 3.11 3.57
C GLY A 301 -8.26 3.24 5.08
N PRO A 302 -8.38 2.10 5.80
CA PRO A 302 -8.68 2.10 7.23
C PRO A 302 -7.67 2.93 8.05
N ALA A 303 -8.17 3.52 9.15
CA ALA A 303 -7.31 4.16 10.15
C ALA A 303 -6.32 3.15 10.76
N PRO A 304 -5.13 3.57 11.23
CA PRO A 304 -4.30 2.69 12.04
C PRO A 304 -5.08 2.31 13.29
N LEU A 305 -4.98 1.05 13.71
CA LEU A 305 -5.78 0.55 14.82
C LEU A 305 -5.38 1.23 16.13
N ARG A 306 -6.35 1.31 17.04
CA ARG A 306 -6.20 1.85 18.39
C ARG A 306 -6.77 0.86 19.42
N PRO A 307 -6.30 0.90 20.67
CA PRO A 307 -6.97 0.19 21.76
C PRO A 307 -8.44 0.59 21.84
N GLY A 308 -9.32 -0.40 21.98
CA GLY A 308 -10.77 -0.26 21.98
C GLY A 308 -11.44 -0.45 20.62
N ASP A 309 -10.67 -0.49 19.52
CA ASP A 309 -11.25 -0.80 18.20
C ASP A 309 -11.79 -2.23 18.16
N GLU A 310 -12.92 -2.42 17.49
CA GLU A 310 -13.49 -3.75 17.21
C GLU A 310 -13.31 -4.09 15.73
N LEU A 311 -12.66 -5.21 15.47
CA LEU A 311 -12.42 -5.74 14.13
C LEU A 311 -13.44 -6.81 13.79
N THR A 312 -13.97 -6.73 12.58
CA THR A 312 -14.82 -7.78 12.02
C THR A 312 -13.98 -8.84 11.30
N VAL A 313 -14.22 -10.10 11.62
CA VAL A 313 -13.66 -11.25 10.90
C VAL A 313 -14.69 -11.81 9.93
N GLY A 314 -14.27 -12.06 8.69
CA GLY A 314 -15.11 -12.63 7.64
C GLY A 314 -15.43 -14.11 7.88
N ALA A 315 -16.37 -14.65 7.11
CA ALA A 315 -16.68 -16.07 7.15
C ALA A 315 -15.47 -16.89 6.63
N PRO A 316 -15.08 -17.98 7.32
CA PRO A 316 -14.01 -18.86 6.85
C PRO A 316 -14.39 -19.56 5.54
N VAL A 317 -13.42 -19.73 4.64
CA VAL A 317 -13.61 -20.54 3.43
C VAL A 317 -13.94 -21.99 3.83
N ALA A 318 -15.06 -22.51 3.32
CA ALA A 318 -15.51 -23.87 3.62
C ALA A 318 -14.52 -24.93 3.11
N GLY A 319 -14.44 -26.06 3.82
CA GLY A 319 -13.58 -27.20 3.47
C GLY A 319 -12.44 -27.46 4.46
N ARG A 320 -11.69 -28.54 4.20
CA ARG A 320 -10.44 -28.84 4.90
C ARG A 320 -9.32 -28.00 4.26
N TRP A 321 -8.42 -27.45 5.08
CA TRP A 321 -7.14 -26.94 4.59
C TRP A 321 -6.00 -27.71 5.26
N ALA A 322 -4.86 -27.78 4.57
CA ALA A 322 -3.65 -28.31 5.17
C ALA A 322 -3.16 -27.32 6.24
N ALA A 323 -3.26 -27.73 7.51
CA ALA A 323 -2.77 -26.99 8.66
C ALA A 323 -1.43 -27.60 9.10
N PRO A 324 -0.29 -27.22 8.47
CA PRO A 324 1.00 -27.75 8.89
C PRO A 324 1.28 -27.33 10.34
N GLY A 325 1.93 -28.20 11.11
CA GLY A 325 2.31 -27.87 12.50
C GLY A 325 3.19 -26.62 12.55
N VAL A 326 4.22 -26.54 11.71
CA VAL A 326 5.04 -25.35 11.47
C VAL A 326 5.46 -25.33 10.01
N ALA A 327 5.28 -24.21 9.31
CA ALA A 327 5.77 -24.03 7.96
C ALA A 327 7.27 -23.66 7.97
N PRO A 328 8.12 -24.34 7.17
CA PRO A 328 9.51 -23.98 7.05
C PRO A 328 9.65 -22.62 6.36
N VAL A 329 10.41 -21.72 6.98
CA VAL A 329 10.81 -20.43 6.39
C VAL A 329 12.31 -20.49 6.13
N ARG A 330 12.72 -20.29 4.87
CA ARG A 330 14.12 -20.44 4.44
C ARG A 330 15.07 -19.54 5.24
N HIS A 331 14.64 -18.30 5.51
CA HIS A 331 15.39 -17.30 6.27
C HIS A 331 14.41 -16.50 7.15
N VAL A 332 14.71 -16.39 8.44
CA VAL A 332 13.89 -15.59 9.34
C VAL A 332 13.97 -14.11 8.90
N PRO A 333 12.82 -13.45 8.66
CA PRO A 333 12.80 -12.04 8.28
C PRO A 333 13.56 -11.15 9.26
N GLY A 334 14.48 -10.33 8.72
CA GLY A 334 15.37 -9.46 9.50
C GLY A 334 16.65 -10.12 10.01
N GLU A 335 16.87 -11.42 9.78
CA GLU A 335 18.18 -12.04 10.01
C GLU A 335 19.11 -11.91 8.81
N LEU A 336 20.41 -11.96 9.10
CA LEU A 336 21.44 -12.07 8.07
C LEU A 336 21.41 -13.47 7.46
N ARG A 337 21.49 -13.55 6.13
CA ARG A 337 21.59 -14.80 5.39
C ARG A 337 23.04 -15.33 5.48
N PRO A 338 23.26 -16.65 5.30
CA PRO A 338 24.61 -17.21 5.24
C PRO A 338 25.49 -16.46 4.23
N GLY A 339 26.70 -16.07 4.68
CA GLY A 339 27.65 -15.28 3.88
C GLY A 339 27.53 -13.76 4.08
N GLU A 340 26.46 -13.28 4.68
CA GLU A 340 26.32 -11.87 5.06
C GLU A 340 26.96 -11.62 6.42
N ARG A 341 28.00 -10.79 6.45
CA ARG A 341 28.78 -10.52 7.67
C ARG A 341 28.58 -9.11 8.19
N ALA A 342 28.54 -8.13 7.29
CA ALA A 342 28.55 -6.72 7.64
C ALA A 342 27.15 -6.09 7.70
N GLY A 343 26.15 -6.73 7.10
CA GLY A 343 24.79 -6.22 6.95
C GLY A 343 24.00 -7.02 5.91
N ALA A 344 22.70 -6.79 5.83
CA ALA A 344 21.83 -7.43 4.84
C ALA A 344 22.27 -7.04 3.42
N VAL A 345 22.28 -7.98 2.48
CA VAL A 345 22.57 -7.70 1.08
C VAL A 345 21.25 -7.67 0.30
N LEU A 346 21.03 -6.59 -0.44
CA LEU A 346 19.89 -6.40 -1.33
C LEU A 346 20.38 -6.28 -2.78
N GLU A 347 19.77 -7.05 -3.68
CA GLU A 347 20.15 -7.03 -5.09
C GLU A 347 19.35 -6.02 -5.89
N VAL A 348 20.06 -5.18 -6.64
CA VAL A 348 19.54 -4.04 -7.40
C VAL A 348 19.72 -4.29 -8.89
N LEU A 349 18.62 -4.37 -9.64
CA LEU A 349 18.63 -4.35 -11.10
C LEU A 349 19.01 -2.93 -11.57
N PRO A 350 20.08 -2.73 -12.35
CA PRO A 350 20.52 -1.40 -12.78
C PRO A 350 19.51 -0.63 -13.64
N GLY A 351 19.48 0.70 -13.52
CA GLY A 351 18.62 1.58 -14.31
C GLY A 351 17.28 1.95 -13.63
N PRO A 352 16.43 2.78 -14.26
CA PRO A 352 16.48 3.21 -15.65
C PRO A 352 17.34 4.45 -15.91
N ARG A 353 17.83 5.16 -14.89
CA ARG A 353 18.53 6.46 -15.06
C ARG A 353 20.04 6.35 -14.92
N ALA A 354 20.64 5.29 -15.47
CA ALA A 354 22.09 5.07 -15.40
C ALA A 354 22.90 6.27 -15.95
N ASP A 355 22.35 6.97 -16.94
CA ASP A 355 22.89 8.18 -17.56
C ASP A 355 22.99 9.39 -16.63
N TRP A 356 22.26 9.39 -15.50
CA TRP A 356 22.29 10.45 -14.49
C TRP A 356 23.38 10.29 -13.43
N PHE A 357 24.06 9.15 -13.41
CA PHE A 357 25.04 8.83 -12.39
C PHE A 357 26.47 9.05 -12.90
N LEU A 358 27.33 9.60 -12.03
CA LEU A 358 28.71 9.88 -12.37
C LEU A 358 29.58 8.61 -12.22
N PRO A 359 30.78 8.57 -12.82
CA PRO A 359 31.72 7.47 -12.59
C PRO A 359 31.92 7.20 -11.09
N GLY A 360 31.89 5.93 -10.70
CA GLY A 360 31.99 5.51 -9.30
C GLY A 360 30.67 5.46 -8.53
N ALA A 361 29.53 5.83 -9.12
CA ALA A 361 28.23 5.78 -8.44
C ALA A 361 27.87 4.39 -7.90
N TRP A 362 28.08 3.33 -8.68
CA TRP A 362 27.86 1.95 -8.22
C TRP A 362 28.84 1.52 -7.13
N GLN A 363 30.08 2.01 -7.18
CA GLN A 363 31.08 1.78 -6.14
C GLN A 363 30.69 2.48 -4.83
N ALA A 364 30.11 3.67 -4.91
CA ALA A 364 29.54 4.35 -3.75
C ALA A 364 28.28 3.62 -3.26
N LEU A 365 27.38 3.20 -4.16
CA LEU A 365 26.13 2.52 -3.80
C LEU A 365 26.38 1.27 -2.95
N ARG A 366 27.39 0.46 -3.31
CA ARG A 366 27.80 -0.76 -2.61
C ARG A 366 28.55 -0.53 -1.30
N ALA A 367 28.85 0.72 -0.93
CA ALA A 367 29.38 1.01 0.39
C ALA A 367 28.38 0.56 1.46
N LEU A 368 28.90 0.15 2.62
CA LEU A 368 28.05 -0.26 3.74
C LEU A 368 27.26 0.94 4.27
N ARG A 369 25.95 0.76 4.44
CA ARG A 369 25.01 1.81 4.83
C ARG A 369 24.29 1.46 6.11
N THR A 370 23.77 2.49 6.77
CA THR A 370 22.90 2.36 7.95
C THR A 370 21.49 2.78 7.56
N VAL A 371 20.48 2.03 7.97
CA VAL A 371 19.09 2.44 7.85
C VAL A 371 18.79 3.59 8.81
N SER A 372 18.28 4.70 8.28
CA SER A 372 17.93 5.89 9.04
C SER A 372 16.66 5.69 9.87
N ALA A 373 16.56 6.43 10.98
CA ALA A 373 15.36 6.52 11.80
C ALA A 373 14.15 7.15 11.09
N ASP A 374 14.40 7.91 10.00
CA ASP A 374 13.34 8.50 9.18
C ASP A 374 12.66 7.50 8.23
N SER A 375 13.02 6.21 8.30
CA SER A 375 12.47 5.14 7.46
C SER A 375 11.07 4.73 7.88
N ASP A 376 10.20 4.46 6.91
CA ASP A 376 8.77 4.21 7.11
C ASP A 376 8.23 3.23 6.06
N ARG A 377 6.90 3.17 5.86
CA ARG A 377 6.26 2.37 4.81
C ARG A 377 6.37 2.97 3.41
N VAL A 378 6.75 4.24 3.30
CA VAL A 378 6.99 4.92 2.03
C VAL A 378 8.34 4.51 1.49
N ALA A 379 9.38 4.55 2.33
CA ALA A 379 10.73 4.19 1.94
C ALA A 379 11.67 3.85 3.10
N ILE A 380 12.71 3.06 2.78
CA ILE A 380 13.92 2.94 3.59
C ILE A 380 14.92 4.02 3.15
N ARG A 381 15.37 4.85 4.10
CA ARG A 381 16.34 5.92 3.86
C ARG A 381 17.70 5.48 4.37
N LEU A 382 18.73 5.60 3.55
CA LEU A 382 20.03 5.01 3.82
C LEU A 382 21.12 6.06 4.01
N ASP A 383 21.66 6.10 5.23
CA ASP A 383 22.80 6.93 5.59
C ASP A 383 24.12 6.26 5.22
N GLY A 384 25.11 7.08 4.87
CA GLY A 384 26.45 6.63 4.49
C GLY A 384 27.03 7.45 3.36
N GLN A 385 27.96 6.85 2.60
CA GLN A 385 28.61 7.51 1.46
C GLN A 385 27.58 7.99 0.42
N ALA A 386 27.65 9.27 0.08
CA ALA A 386 26.83 9.87 -0.97
C ALA A 386 27.13 9.22 -2.32
N VAL A 387 26.07 8.90 -3.07
CA VAL A 387 26.16 8.36 -4.43
C VAL A 387 26.29 9.54 -5.41
N PRO A 388 27.40 9.66 -6.14
CA PRO A 388 27.62 10.78 -7.04
C PRO A 388 26.66 10.72 -8.24
N ARG A 389 25.92 11.81 -8.45
CA ARG A 389 24.96 12.00 -9.54
C ARG A 389 25.10 13.38 -10.15
N ARG A 390 24.57 13.57 -11.37
CA ARG A 390 24.41 14.89 -12.00
C ARG A 390 23.49 15.78 -11.16
N SER A 391 23.71 17.09 -11.19
CA SER A 391 22.81 18.06 -10.55
C SER A 391 21.50 18.20 -11.32
N GLY A 392 20.49 18.81 -10.68
CA GLY A 392 19.16 19.00 -11.26
C GLY A 392 18.16 17.90 -10.90
N GLU A 393 16.99 18.00 -11.53
CA GLU A 393 15.84 17.11 -11.37
C GLU A 393 15.34 16.64 -12.73
N LEU A 394 14.68 15.49 -12.72
CA LEU A 394 14.01 14.90 -13.88
C LEU A 394 12.57 15.41 -13.97
N PRO A 395 12.00 15.48 -15.19
CA PRO A 395 10.56 15.42 -15.34
C PRO A 395 10.00 14.25 -14.53
N SER A 396 8.87 14.45 -13.86
CA SER A 396 8.31 13.41 -13.00
C SER A 396 7.98 12.16 -13.81
N GLU A 397 8.42 11.00 -13.30
CA GLU A 397 8.22 9.69 -13.94
C GLU A 397 7.60 8.70 -12.95
N GLY A 398 6.98 7.65 -13.47
CA GLY A 398 6.35 6.60 -12.66
C GLY A 398 7.37 5.87 -11.77
N LEU A 399 7.05 5.74 -10.48
CA LEU A 399 7.86 5.02 -9.52
C LEU A 399 7.30 3.62 -9.23
N VAL A 400 8.21 2.66 -9.10
CA VAL A 400 7.89 1.25 -8.79
C VAL A 400 8.40 0.87 -7.40
N ARG A 401 7.76 -0.14 -6.80
CA ARG A 401 8.18 -0.71 -5.52
C ARG A 401 9.59 -1.28 -5.69
N GLY A 402 10.49 -0.95 -4.78
CA GLY A 402 11.91 -1.31 -4.84
C GLY A 402 12.79 -0.32 -5.61
N ALA A 403 12.24 0.75 -6.20
CA ALA A 403 13.06 1.77 -6.86
C ALA A 403 14.03 2.41 -5.84
N VAL A 404 15.31 2.44 -6.22
CA VAL A 404 16.41 3.06 -5.45
C VAL A 404 16.69 4.43 -6.04
N GLN A 405 16.05 5.43 -5.46
CA GLN A 405 16.16 6.82 -5.88
C GLN A 405 17.31 7.52 -5.15
N VAL A 406 18.00 8.44 -5.84
CA VAL A 406 19.11 9.21 -5.27
C VAL A 406 18.79 10.71 -5.34
N PRO A 407 18.38 11.34 -4.22
CA PRO A 407 18.12 12.78 -4.13
C PRO A 407 19.40 13.65 -4.24
N PRO A 408 19.31 15.00 -4.19
CA PRO A 408 20.46 15.91 -4.30
C PRO A 408 21.58 15.69 -3.28
N ASP A 409 21.26 15.20 -2.08
CA ASP A 409 22.23 14.88 -1.04
C ASP A 409 23.03 13.59 -1.30
N GLY A 410 22.65 12.83 -2.34
CA GLY A 410 23.28 11.57 -2.71
C GLY A 410 22.91 10.40 -1.79
N ARG A 411 21.99 10.55 -0.84
CA ARG A 411 21.59 9.48 0.10
C ARG A 411 20.50 8.60 -0.53
N PRO A 412 20.75 7.30 -0.80
CA PRO A 412 19.77 6.46 -1.46
C PRO A 412 18.49 6.27 -0.64
N VAL A 413 17.36 6.28 -1.35
CA VAL A 413 16.02 6.03 -0.82
C VAL A 413 15.44 4.82 -1.55
N VAL A 414 15.10 3.77 -0.83
CA VAL A 414 14.49 2.55 -1.38
C VAL A 414 12.99 2.58 -1.14
N PHE A 415 12.20 2.73 -2.20
CA PHE A 415 10.75 2.84 -2.11
C PHE A 415 10.05 1.52 -1.77
N LEU A 416 9.08 1.57 -0.85
CA LEU A 416 8.31 0.42 -0.37
C LEU A 416 6.85 0.48 -0.85
N ALA A 417 5.91 0.00 -0.03
CA ALA A 417 4.50 -0.20 -0.39
C ALA A 417 3.76 1.12 -0.63
N ASP A 418 3.98 2.12 0.23
CA ASP A 418 3.27 3.40 0.21
C ASP A 418 4.06 4.49 -0.52
N ARG A 419 4.94 4.09 -1.44
CA ARG A 419 5.70 5.02 -2.28
C ARG A 419 4.77 5.97 -3.06
N PRO A 420 5.22 7.21 -3.37
CA PRO A 420 4.51 8.05 -4.32
C PRO A 420 4.46 7.38 -5.69
N VAL A 421 3.39 7.66 -6.45
CA VAL A 421 3.23 7.09 -7.81
C VAL A 421 4.22 7.66 -8.82
N THR A 422 4.72 8.88 -8.58
CA THR A 422 5.67 9.57 -9.44
C THR A 422 6.78 10.24 -8.64
N GLY A 423 7.96 10.39 -9.22
CA GLY A 423 9.08 11.11 -8.60
C GLY A 423 9.96 11.84 -9.61
N GLY A 424 10.69 12.85 -9.15
CA GLY A 424 11.54 13.71 -9.99
C GLY A 424 13.05 13.54 -9.76
N TYR A 425 13.49 12.56 -8.97
CA TYR A 425 14.92 12.28 -8.77
C TYR A 425 15.32 10.97 -9.47
N PRO A 426 16.59 10.86 -9.93
CA PRO A 426 17.03 9.71 -10.71
C PRO A 426 17.04 8.42 -9.89
N VAL A 427 16.54 7.36 -10.52
CA VAL A 427 16.56 5.99 -9.98
C VAL A 427 17.78 5.26 -10.54
N ILE A 428 18.71 4.86 -9.65
CA ILE A 428 19.94 4.14 -10.02
C ILE A 428 19.67 2.68 -10.36
N GLY A 429 18.62 2.12 -9.77
CA GLY A 429 18.28 0.71 -9.88
C GLY A 429 16.96 0.39 -9.20
N VAL A 430 16.45 -0.83 -9.41
CA VAL A 430 15.24 -1.35 -8.76
C VAL A 430 15.57 -2.67 -8.07
N LEU A 431 15.21 -2.81 -6.80
CA LEU A 431 15.41 -4.07 -6.07
C LEU A 431 14.61 -5.22 -6.70
N ARG A 432 15.13 -6.45 -6.57
CA ARG A 432 14.34 -7.66 -6.83
C ARG A 432 13.15 -7.74 -5.87
N PRO A 433 11.99 -8.30 -6.27
CA PRO A 433 10.80 -8.36 -5.41
C PRO A 433 11.06 -8.91 -4.00
N ASP A 434 11.78 -10.03 -3.89
CA ASP A 434 12.15 -10.66 -2.62
C ASP A 434 13.05 -9.78 -1.75
N ASP A 435 13.91 -8.97 -2.38
CA ASP A 435 14.77 -8.02 -1.66
C ASP A 435 14.01 -6.78 -1.22
N VAL A 436 12.87 -6.45 -1.83
CA VAL A 436 11.98 -5.42 -1.28
C VAL A 436 11.24 -5.91 -0.05
N ASP A 437 10.73 -7.16 -0.07
CA ASP A 437 10.15 -7.79 1.12
C ASP A 437 11.18 -7.83 2.26
N ARG A 438 12.43 -8.13 1.92
CA ARG A 438 13.53 -8.06 2.86
C ARG A 438 13.83 -6.65 3.36
N ALA A 439 13.86 -5.65 2.48
CA ALA A 439 14.08 -4.25 2.85
C ALA A 439 12.99 -3.76 3.82
N ALA A 440 11.75 -4.21 3.65
CA ALA A 440 10.64 -3.92 4.55
C ALA A 440 10.80 -4.56 5.95
N GLN A 441 11.81 -5.37 6.20
CA GLN A 441 12.09 -5.93 7.52
C GLN A 441 13.27 -5.25 8.23
N LEU A 442 13.96 -4.34 7.55
CA LEU A 442 15.06 -3.58 8.15
C LEU A 442 14.54 -2.54 9.15
N ARG A 443 15.29 -2.35 10.23
CA ARG A 443 15.04 -1.39 11.31
C ARG A 443 16.02 -0.23 11.23
N PRO A 444 15.68 0.94 11.82
CA PRO A 444 16.67 1.98 12.10
C PRO A 444 17.91 1.41 12.79
N GLY A 445 19.09 1.76 12.29
CA GLY A 445 20.37 1.24 12.76
C GLY A 445 20.86 -0.03 12.06
N ASP A 446 20.00 -0.77 11.36
CA ASP A 446 20.43 -1.96 10.62
C ASP A 446 21.43 -1.59 9.53
N ARG A 447 22.38 -2.51 9.31
CA ARG A 447 23.41 -2.35 8.29
C ARG A 447 22.99 -3.05 7.00
N VAL A 448 23.20 -2.39 5.87
CA VAL A 448 22.77 -2.90 4.56
C VAL A 448 23.79 -2.57 3.46
N VAL A 449 23.90 -3.48 2.49
CA VAL A 449 24.69 -3.33 1.27
C VAL A 449 23.78 -3.50 0.06
N LEU A 450 23.82 -2.54 -0.85
CA LEU A 450 23.13 -2.60 -2.14
C LEU A 450 24.12 -3.10 -3.19
N ARG A 451 23.81 -4.23 -3.82
CA ARG A 451 24.68 -4.84 -4.85
C ARG A 451 23.96 -4.88 -6.19
N ALA A 452 24.65 -4.56 -7.28
CA ALA A 452 24.11 -4.81 -8.61
C ALA A 452 23.77 -6.32 -8.76
N ALA A 453 22.53 -6.60 -9.14
CA ALA A 453 22.08 -7.93 -9.47
C ALA A 453 22.83 -8.44 -10.71
N ARG A 454 23.18 -9.72 -10.74
CA ARG A 454 23.64 -10.34 -11.98
C ARG A 454 22.45 -10.48 -12.94
N PRO A 455 22.64 -10.26 -14.26
CA PRO A 455 21.63 -10.64 -15.24
C PRO A 455 21.25 -12.12 -15.01
N SER A 456 19.95 -12.38 -15.00
CA SER A 456 19.39 -13.73 -14.90
C SER A 456 19.67 -14.54 -16.15
#